data_AF-A0A3N5E8I5-F1
#
_entry.id   AF-A0A3N5E8I5-F1
#
_cell.length_a   1.000
_cell.length_b   1.000
_cell.length_c   1.000
_cell.angle_alpha   90.00
_cell.angle_beta   90.00
_cell.angle_gamma   90.00
#
_symmetry.space_group_name_H-M   'P 1'
#
loop_
_entity.id
_entity.type
_entity.pdbx_description
1 polymer ?
#
loop_
_entity_poly.entity_id
_entity_poly.type
_entity_poly.pdbx_seq_one_letter_code
_entity_poly.pdbx_strand_id
1 'polypeptide(L)' 'MKKLAILFALIALSIYGLKAQIAWPQNGSNIYYNGGNVGIGTTAPACKFNIIDASNYQTSTGLSLGSLTVANNYAGTGSN' A
#
# COMPACT_ATOMS: atom_id res chain seq x y z
N MET A 1 -21.10 -22.16 38.30
CA MET A 1 -21.16 -20.70 38.02
C MET A 1 -19.94 -20.18 37.29
N LYS A 2 -18.70 -20.43 37.76
CA LYS A 2 -17.46 -19.90 37.15
C LYS A 2 -17.19 -20.37 35.70
N LYS A 3 -17.49 -21.63 35.37
CA LYS A 3 -17.31 -22.20 34.02
C LYS A 3 -18.26 -21.59 32.97
N LEU A 4 -19.47 -21.21 33.38
CA LEU A 4 -20.47 -20.62 32.49
C LEU A 4 -20.11 -19.17 32.15
N ALA A 5 -19.54 -18.43 33.10
CA ALA A 5 -19.06 -17.06 32.89
C ALA A 5 -17.91 -16.99 31.85
N ILE A 6 -17.00 -17.97 31.87
CA ILE A 6 -15.89 -18.05 30.89
C ILE A 6 -16.41 -18.27 29.47
N LEU A 7 -17.45 -19.09 29.29
CA LEU A 7 -18.04 -19.35 27.97
C LEU A 7 -18.68 -18.10 27.35
N PHE A 8 -19.44 -17.33 28.14
CA PHE A 8 -20.04 -16.08 27.68
C PHE A 8 -19.02 -15.01 27.31
N ALA A 9 -17.92 -14.92 28.07
CA ALA A 9 -16.84 -13.98 27.77
C ALA A 9 -16.16 -14.28 26.42
N LEU A 10 -15.96 -15.57 26.09
CA LEU A 10 -15.37 -15.98 24.81
C LEU A 10 -16.32 -15.71 23.63
N ILE A 11 -17.63 -15.95 23.80
CA ILE A 11 -18.64 -15.67 22.78
C ILE A 11 -18.70 -14.17 22.50
N ALA A 12 -18.77 -13.33 23.54
CA ALA A 12 -18.74 -11.87 23.38
C ALA A 12 -17.47 -11.41 22.64
N LEU A 13 -16.29 -11.94 23.02
CA LEU A 13 -15.03 -11.58 22.37
C LEU A 13 -14.97 -11.98 20.88
N SER A 14 -15.64 -13.08 20.51
CA SER A 14 -15.71 -13.54 19.11
C SER A 14 -16.66 -12.72 18.23
N ILE A 15 -17.73 -12.16 18.82
CA ILE A 15 -18.73 -11.33 18.11
C ILE A 15 -18.23 -9.88 18.00
N TYR A 16 -17.59 -9.37 19.05
CA TYR A 16 -16.94 -8.07 19.09
C TYR A 16 -15.45 -8.24 18.79
N GLY A 17 -15.12 -8.67 17.57
CA GLY A 17 -13.75 -9.02 17.19
C GLY A 17 -12.72 -7.98 17.65
N LEU A 18 -11.56 -8.45 18.11
CA LEU A 18 -10.40 -7.61 18.36
C LEU A 18 -10.18 -6.75 17.11
N LYS A 19 -10.43 -5.44 17.21
CA LYS A 19 -9.90 -4.51 16.23
C LYS A 19 -8.40 -4.47 16.46
N ALA A 20 -7.68 -5.42 15.86
CA ALA A 20 -6.27 -5.23 15.66
C ALA A 20 -6.15 -3.91 14.90
N GLN A 21 -5.57 -2.90 15.54
CA GLN A 21 -5.13 -1.69 14.86
C GLN A 21 -3.98 -2.12 13.95
N ILE A 22 -4.33 -2.71 12.81
CA ILE A 22 -3.41 -2.87 11.70
C ILE A 22 -3.10 -1.45 11.27
N ALA A 23 -1.83 -1.05 11.43
CA ALA A 23 -1.36 0.31 11.22
C ALA A 23 -1.50 0.84 9.78
N TRP A 24 -2.16 0.09 8.88
CA TRP A 24 -2.48 0.47 7.51
C TRP A 24 -3.78 -0.23 7.11
N PRO A 25 -4.93 0.45 7.00
CA PRO A 25 -6.17 -0.20 6.57
C PRO A 25 -5.96 -0.76 5.14
N GLN A 26 -5.86 -2.08 5.03
CA GLN A 26 -5.62 -2.82 3.78
C GLN A 26 -6.81 -2.79 2.81
N ASN A 27 -7.84 -2.00 3.11
CA ASN A 27 -9.06 -1.89 2.31
C ASN A 27 -9.39 -0.42 2.10
N GLY A 28 -9.13 0.05 0.89
CA GLY A 28 -9.40 1.40 0.40
C GLY A 28 -8.55 1.62 -0.84
N SER A 29 -9.12 2.19 -1.90
CA SER A 29 -8.57 2.36 -3.27
C SER A 29 -7.19 3.01 -3.39
N ASN A 30 -6.51 3.27 -2.28
CA ASN A 30 -5.32 4.09 -2.21
C ASN A 30 -4.06 3.24 -2.00
N ILE A 31 -4.07 2.22 -1.12
CA ILE A 31 -2.85 1.47 -0.76
C ILE A 31 -3.15 -0.03 -0.61
N TYR A 32 -2.36 -0.86 -1.30
CA TYR A 32 -2.41 -2.32 -1.27
C TYR A 32 -1.06 -2.89 -0.84
N TYR A 33 -1.07 -3.96 -0.03
CA TYR A 33 0.15 -4.65 0.40
C TYR A 33 -0.01 -6.16 0.26
N ASN A 34 0.90 -6.80 -0.47
CA ASN A 34 0.93 -8.26 -0.67
C ASN A 34 2.37 -8.78 -0.76
N GLY A 35 2.76 -9.72 0.10
CA GLY A 35 4.05 -10.41 0.01
C GLY A 35 5.29 -9.48 0.02
N GLY A 36 5.20 -8.33 0.70
CA GLY A 36 6.26 -7.32 0.70
C GLY A 36 6.24 -6.36 -0.49
N ASN A 37 5.26 -6.45 -1.39
CA ASN A 37 5.03 -5.47 -2.44
C ASN A 37 3.96 -4.47 -1.99
N VAL A 38 4.21 -3.18 -2.22
CA VAL A 38 3.26 -2.09 -1.94
C VAL A 38 2.74 -1.52 -3.26
N GLY A 39 1.43 -1.51 -3.44
CA GLY A 39 0.72 -0.88 -4.56
C GLY A 39 -0.01 0.39 -4.11
N ILE A 40 0.03 1.46 -4.91
CA ILE A 40 -0.80 2.66 -4.73
C ILE A 40 -1.70 2.82 -5.95
N GLY A 41 -3.01 2.89 -5.75
CA GLY A 41 -3.99 2.88 -6.85
C GLY A 41 -4.01 1.56 -7.65
N THR A 42 -3.45 0.48 -7.10
CA THR A 42 -3.42 -0.85 -7.72
C THR A 42 -3.54 -1.94 -6.67
N THR A 43 -4.24 -3.03 -7.00
CA THR A 43 -4.38 -4.23 -6.15
C THR A 43 -3.45 -5.37 -6.59
N ALA A 44 -2.66 -5.17 -7.64
CA ALA A 44 -1.73 -6.16 -8.18
C ALA A 44 -0.38 -5.51 -8.49
N PRO A 45 0.45 -5.19 -7.46
CA PRO A 45 1.75 -4.56 -7.68
C PRO A 45 2.70 -5.50 -8.43
N ALA A 46 3.16 -5.08 -9.61
CA ALA A 46 4.07 -5.86 -10.47
C ALA A 46 5.52 -5.88 -9.95
N CYS A 47 5.87 -4.97 -9.04
CA CYS A 47 7.18 -4.86 -8.41
C CYS A 47 7.03 -4.45 -6.94
N LYS A 48 8.16 -4.34 -6.20
CA LYS A 48 8.15 -4.04 -4.76
C LYS A 48 7.42 -2.74 -4.41
N PHE A 49 7.44 -1.75 -5.29
CA PHE A 49 6.71 -0.49 -5.15
C PHE A 49 6.10 -0.07 -6.49
N ASN A 50 4.77 -0.13 -6.62
CA ASN A 50 4.04 0.10 -7.88
C ASN A 50 2.92 1.16 -7.71
N ILE A 51 2.86 2.17 -8.57
CA ILE A 51 1.84 3.24 -8.53
C ILE A 51 1.23 3.43 -9.93
N ILE A 52 -0.09 3.37 -10.07
CA ILE A 52 -0.77 3.48 -11.38
C ILE A 52 -1.28 4.90 -11.70
N ASP A 53 -1.25 5.83 -10.74
CA ASP A 53 -1.69 7.22 -10.95
C ASP A 53 -0.91 8.24 -10.09
N ALA A 54 0.42 8.24 -10.24
CA ALA A 54 1.28 9.24 -9.59
C ALA A 54 1.35 10.50 -10.46
N SER A 55 0.29 11.30 -10.43
CA SER A 55 0.20 12.58 -11.16
C SER A 55 1.25 13.62 -10.73
N ASN A 56 1.96 13.41 -9.62
CA ASN A 56 2.96 14.32 -9.08
C ASN A 56 4.24 13.59 -8.66
N TYR A 57 5.08 13.21 -9.62
CA TYR A 57 6.45 12.78 -9.32
C TYR A 57 7.29 14.02 -8.96
N GLN A 58 7.30 14.39 -7.68
CA GLN A 58 8.21 15.40 -7.14
C GLN A 58 9.62 14.81 -7.11
N THR A 59 10.38 14.98 -8.19
CA THR A 59 11.81 14.65 -8.21
C THR A 59 12.57 15.80 -7.55
N SER A 60 12.79 15.71 -6.24
CA SER A 60 13.70 16.63 -5.55
C SER A 60 15.14 16.21 -5.84
N THR A 61 15.66 16.58 -7.01
CA THR A 61 17.11 16.64 -7.17
C THR A 61 17.56 17.92 -6.46
N GLY A 62 18.35 17.82 -5.40
CA GLY A 62 18.98 18.96 -4.72
C GLY A 62 20.03 19.68 -5.58
N LEU A 63 19.76 19.82 -6.87
CA LEU A 63 20.64 20.34 -7.90
C LEU A 63 19.91 21.53 -8.56
N SER A 64 20.35 22.74 -8.29
CA SER A 64 19.89 23.92 -9.04
C SER A 64 20.58 23.89 -10.41
N LEU A 65 19.88 23.43 -11.44
CA LEU A 65 20.30 23.58 -12.83
C LEU A 65 19.27 24.44 -13.55
N GLY A 66 19.73 25.50 -14.23
CA GLY A 66 18.89 26.45 -14.98
C GLY A 66 18.04 25.82 -16.09
N SER A 67 18.22 24.54 -16.39
CA SER A 67 17.27 23.70 -17.12
C SER A 67 17.51 22.23 -16.77
N LEU A 68 16.64 21.64 -15.96
CA LEU A 68 16.59 20.20 -15.75
C LEU A 68 15.61 19.59 -16.78
N THR A 69 16.14 18.90 -17.79
CA THR A 69 15.33 18.03 -18.65
C THR A 69 15.33 16.63 -18.04
N VAL A 70 14.27 16.26 -17.31
CA VAL A 70 14.02 14.86 -16.93
C VAL A 70 13.54 14.14 -18.19
N ALA A 71 14.47 13.67 -19.03
CA ALA A 71 14.14 12.67 -20.02
C ALA A 71 13.81 11.38 -19.26
N ASN A 72 12.57 10.91 -19.36
CA ASN A 72 12.24 9.55 -18.94
C ASN A 72 13.19 8.60 -19.69
N ASN A 73 14.13 7.99 -18.99
CA ASN A 73 14.89 6.86 -19.50
C ASN A 73 13.99 5.62 -19.58
N TYR A 74 12.90 5.69 -20.36
CA TYR A 74 12.33 4.51 -20.98
C TYR A 74 13.04 4.34 -22.33
N ALA A 75 14.34 4.07 -22.27
CA ALA A 75 15.11 3.63 -23.43
C ALA A 75 14.61 2.21 -23.80
N GLY A 76 13.52 2.17 -24.56
CA GLY A 76 12.83 0.95 -24.93
C GLY A 76 11.97 1.16 -26.16
N THR A 77 12.44 1.89 -27.17
CA THR A 77 11.84 1.81 -28.50
C THR A 77 12.39 0.56 -29.18
N GLY A 78 11.84 -0.61 -28.82
CA GLY A 78 11.99 -1.80 -29.64
C GLY A 78 11.30 -1.55 -30.98
N SER A 79 12.08 -1.42 -32.05
CA SER A 79 11.58 -1.57 -33.41
C SER A 79 11.17 -3.02 -33.63
N ASN A 80 9.91 -3.23 -34.02
CA ASN A 80 9.56 -4.28 -34.97
C ASN A 80 9.35 -3.62 -36.33
#